data_AF-A0A163MIR2-F1
#
_entry.id   AF-A0A163MIR2-F1
#
_cell.length_a   1.000
_cell.length_b   1.000
_cell.length_c   1.000
_cell.angle_alpha   90.00
_cell.angle_beta   90.00
_cell.angle_gamma   90.00
#
_symmetry.space_group_name_H-M   'P 1'
#
loop_
_entity.id
_entity.type
_entity.pdbx_description
1 polymer ?
#
loop_
_entity_poly.entity_id
_entity_poly.type
_entity_poly.pdbx_seq_one_letter_code
_entity_poly.pdbx_strand_id
1 'polypeptide(L)'
;MSPVGKPGRSPPSRNSENEKKGAGSVDDDIKPDDAQGGKGPWADKTSWLLDSIAFSAAIAADTLLPIMDLVFEKLVTAFNGFAVGTIGPAGYRFQVNNYTLYFVYLFVAKFALVYIHSVLISIAAIRATWAPRIDLSKHILRQNIAYFDSDAAASVTVQATTNGNSVNDDISEKLTLTIHGVSTFVSAFIVAFIIQWKLTLITIGIVLTIFIVTGICVGIDTKNGAQLLPIYSKAGLIAEKVFATVRTVHSFRLNPLLSKRYDKLLGDAMEVGMKKSPNLAVLFLPELFCVYCGYGLAFWQGIRRYQSGEISEVGDVFTVTIAVIFAATAMTQIAPQILALEAGFSPLPPLVFAGDIRIRLEFKLEEETGERFARSAALAAEAVSAIRTLSSLALEKIYESFSSMMFWYFLSQSVSFLAMALGFWYGGRLISYYEYTITKFFTMFIAVVFSEEAAAAFFSYTTSLIRTTTAAN
;
A
#
# COMPACT_ATOMS: atom_id res chain seq x y z
N MET A 1 -39.02 73.86 -13.18
CA MET A 1 -38.27 74.91 -13.92
C MET A 1 -36.80 74.80 -13.55
N SER A 2 -36.00 74.17 -14.40
CA SER A 2 -34.55 74.43 -14.46
C SER A 2 -34.35 75.81 -15.11
N PRO A 3 -33.21 76.50 -14.91
CA PRO A 3 -32.06 76.30 -15.83
C PRO A 3 -30.67 76.45 -15.16
N VAL A 4 -29.68 75.62 -15.51
CA VAL A 4 -28.60 75.82 -16.52
C VAL A 4 -27.51 76.83 -16.09
N GLY A 5 -26.29 76.32 -15.91
CA GLY A 5 -25.05 77.10 -15.85
C GLY A 5 -23.81 76.27 -16.22
N LYS A 6 -23.27 76.51 -17.41
CA LYS A 6 -21.89 76.29 -17.92
C LYS A 6 -21.64 77.46 -18.91
N PRO A 7 -20.41 77.86 -19.34
CA PRO A 7 -19.16 77.09 -19.42
C PRO A 7 -17.83 77.88 -19.14
N GLY A 8 -16.66 77.21 -19.19
CA GLY A 8 -15.32 77.83 -19.31
C GLY A 8 -14.17 76.80 -19.30
N ARG A 9 -13.24 76.87 -20.27
CA ARG A 9 -12.27 75.83 -20.73
C ARG A 9 -10.85 75.90 -20.08
N SER A 10 -10.14 74.77 -20.20
CA SER A 10 -8.74 74.31 -19.91
C SER A 10 -7.55 75.13 -20.50
N PRO A 11 -6.22 74.75 -20.43
CA PRO A 11 -5.44 73.59 -19.88
C PRO A 11 -4.12 74.06 -19.11
N PRO A 12 -2.97 73.33 -18.93
CA PRO A 12 -2.55 71.95 -19.27
C PRO A 12 -1.83 71.13 -18.16
N SER A 13 -1.56 69.86 -18.53
CA SER A 13 -0.78 68.81 -17.88
C SER A 13 0.67 69.17 -17.51
N ARG A 14 1.18 68.66 -16.38
CA ARG A 14 2.63 68.48 -16.16
C ARG A 14 2.97 67.31 -15.23
N ASN A 15 4.08 66.67 -15.58
CA ASN A 15 4.57 65.33 -15.23
C ASN A 15 4.94 65.07 -13.77
N SER A 16 4.89 63.78 -13.47
CA SER A 16 5.69 63.01 -12.51
C SER A 16 7.18 63.40 -12.51
N GLU A 17 7.66 63.91 -11.38
CA GLU A 17 9.04 63.83 -10.85
C GLU A 17 9.21 64.95 -9.82
N ASN A 18 8.91 64.66 -8.54
CA ASN A 18 9.51 65.26 -7.34
C ASN A 18 8.59 65.05 -6.14
N GLU A 19 8.70 63.90 -5.51
CA GLU A 19 8.42 63.78 -4.07
C GLU A 19 9.29 62.67 -3.48
N LYS A 20 10.61 62.93 -3.53
CA LYS A 20 11.58 62.33 -2.62
C LYS A 20 12.27 63.47 -1.89
N LYS A 21 11.87 63.71 -0.64
CA LYS A 21 12.73 64.08 0.50
C LYS A 21 11.86 64.54 1.68
N GLY A 22 11.94 63.80 2.79
CA GLY A 22 11.67 64.36 4.12
C GLY A 22 10.84 63.48 5.03
N ALA A 23 11.55 62.77 5.92
CA ALA A 23 11.14 62.13 7.19
C ALA A 23 11.44 60.62 7.11
N GLY A 24 12.43 60.06 7.82
CA GLY A 24 12.97 60.45 9.11
C GLY A 24 12.98 59.17 9.94
N SER A 25 14.16 58.59 10.06
CA SER A 25 14.52 57.35 10.75
C SER A 25 13.84 57.12 12.10
N VAL A 26 13.19 55.96 12.24
CA VAL A 26 13.22 55.11 13.45
C VAL A 26 13.32 53.66 12.95
N ASP A 27 14.48 53.32 12.42
CA ASP A 27 14.95 51.93 12.39
C ASP A 27 15.54 51.69 13.78
N ASP A 28 14.71 51.24 14.72
CA ASP A 28 15.19 50.53 15.90
C ASP A 28 14.98 49.04 15.65
N ASP A 29 16.11 48.34 15.62
CA ASP A 29 16.30 46.92 15.44
C ASP A 29 15.26 46.06 16.18
N ILE A 30 14.32 45.47 15.46
CA ILE A 30 13.76 44.18 15.85
C ILE A 30 14.49 43.13 15.03
N LYS A 31 15.56 42.59 15.65
CA LYS A 31 16.25 41.38 15.20
C LYS A 31 15.22 40.28 14.92
N PRO A 32 15.46 39.42 13.91
CA PRO A 32 14.62 38.27 13.62
C PRO A 32 14.93 37.13 14.61
N ASP A 33 14.84 37.40 15.90
CA ASP A 33 14.98 36.41 16.95
C ASP A 33 13.60 36.31 17.62
N ASP A 34 13.05 35.09 17.63
CA ASP A 34 11.80 34.65 18.29
C ASP A 34 10.64 34.19 17.38
N ALA A 35 10.87 34.04 16.07
CA ALA A 35 10.08 33.09 15.25
C ALA A 35 10.63 31.64 15.34
N GLN A 36 11.38 31.33 16.41
CA GLN A 36 11.79 29.96 16.74
C GLN A 36 10.64 29.23 17.44
N GLY A 37 9.70 28.75 16.63
CA GLY A 37 8.61 27.87 17.03
C GLY A 37 8.46 26.69 16.07
N GLY A 38 9.56 25.95 15.85
CA GLY A 38 9.60 24.56 15.37
C GLY A 38 8.69 24.19 14.19
N LYS A 39 9.05 24.58 12.97
CA LYS A 39 8.59 23.89 11.75
C LYS A 39 9.73 23.05 11.17
N GLY A 40 9.99 21.91 11.81
CA GLY A 40 10.75 20.83 11.17
C GLY A 40 9.86 20.12 10.13
N PRO A 41 10.44 19.50 9.08
CA PRO A 41 9.67 18.67 8.15
C PRO A 41 8.89 17.61 8.92
N TRP A 42 7.70 17.25 8.45
CA TRP A 42 6.72 16.31 9.03
C TRP A 42 7.24 14.92 9.44
N ALA A 43 8.53 14.66 9.22
CA ALA A 43 9.27 13.48 9.64
C ALA A 43 10.36 13.89 10.65
N ASP A 44 10.05 13.78 11.94
CA ASP A 44 11.04 13.86 13.01
C ASP A 44 12.12 12.78 12.86
N LYS A 45 13.32 13.02 13.41
CA LYS A 45 14.42 12.02 13.40
C LYS A 45 13.99 10.67 13.98
N THR A 46 13.07 10.68 14.95
CA THR A 46 12.50 9.46 15.55
C THR A 46 11.58 8.72 14.59
N SER A 47 10.85 9.40 13.70
CA SER A 47 10.00 8.76 12.70
C SER A 47 10.86 8.06 11.64
N TRP A 48 11.89 8.73 11.14
CA TRP A 48 12.85 8.12 10.20
C TRP A 48 13.55 6.88 10.78
N LEU A 49 13.90 6.92 12.07
CA LEU A 49 14.48 5.77 12.74
C LEU A 49 13.47 4.62 12.89
N LEU A 50 12.22 4.93 13.22
CA LEU A 50 11.14 3.94 13.30
C LEU A 50 10.89 3.26 11.95
N ASP A 51 10.80 4.05 10.87
CA ASP A 51 10.58 3.56 9.51
C ASP A 51 11.75 2.69 9.04
N SER A 52 12.99 3.08 9.34
CA SER A 52 14.17 2.30 9.00
C SER A 52 14.21 0.93 9.72
N ILE A 53 13.81 0.89 11.00
CA ILE A 53 13.70 -0.37 11.75
C ILE A 53 12.57 -1.22 11.18
N ALA A 54 11.44 -0.61 10.85
CA ALA A 54 10.31 -1.34 10.28
C ALA A 54 10.63 -1.95 8.91
N PHE A 55 11.31 -1.21 8.03
CA PHE A 55 11.71 -1.71 6.71
C PHE A 55 12.77 -2.80 6.79
N SER A 56 13.76 -2.65 7.68
CA SER A 56 14.76 -3.72 7.89
C SER A 56 14.13 -4.99 8.48
N ALA A 57 13.18 -4.86 9.41
CA ALA A 57 12.40 -5.99 9.91
C ALA A 57 11.51 -6.62 8.83
N ALA A 58 10.95 -5.83 7.90
CA ALA A 58 10.21 -6.30 6.73
C ALA A 58 11.09 -7.24 5.89
N ILE A 59 12.22 -6.70 5.46
CA ILE A 59 13.14 -7.38 4.56
C ILE A 59 13.62 -8.68 5.22
N ALA A 60 13.95 -8.62 6.52
CA ALA A 60 14.33 -9.80 7.28
C ALA A 60 13.21 -10.85 7.34
N ALA A 61 11.95 -10.45 7.58
CA ALA A 61 10.81 -11.38 7.61
C ALA A 61 10.62 -12.10 6.27
N ASP A 62 10.83 -11.41 5.16
CA ASP A 62 10.59 -11.93 3.82
C ASP A 62 11.69 -12.87 3.35
N THR A 63 12.94 -12.57 3.74
CA THR A 63 14.08 -13.47 3.47
C THR A 63 13.92 -14.85 4.14
N LEU A 64 13.07 -14.97 5.17
CA LEU A 64 12.81 -16.25 5.82
C LEU A 64 12.11 -17.27 4.90
N LEU A 65 11.38 -16.82 3.87
CA LEU A 65 10.73 -17.72 2.92
C LEU A 65 11.77 -18.49 2.06
N PRO A 66 12.72 -17.82 1.36
CA PRO A 66 13.82 -18.54 0.69
C PRO A 66 14.73 -19.34 1.64
N ILE A 67 14.95 -18.86 2.87
CA ILE A 67 15.73 -19.62 3.87
C ILE A 67 14.99 -20.90 4.27
N MET A 68 13.66 -20.84 4.37
CA MET A 68 12.82 -21.99 4.65
C MET A 68 12.95 -23.03 3.53
N ASP A 69 12.98 -22.61 2.25
CA ASP A 69 13.17 -23.52 1.12
C ASP A 69 14.52 -24.25 1.18
N LEU A 70 15.59 -23.57 1.61
CA LEU A 70 16.90 -24.18 1.85
C LEU A 70 16.84 -25.27 2.94
N VAL A 71 16.08 -25.04 4.01
CA VAL A 71 15.90 -26.07 5.05
C VAL A 71 15.08 -27.24 4.52
N PHE A 72 14.03 -26.95 3.73
CA PHE A 72 13.23 -27.96 3.04
C PHE A 72 14.07 -28.80 2.07
N GLU A 73 14.93 -28.17 1.28
CA GLU A 73 15.90 -28.80 0.40
C GLU A 73 16.75 -29.84 1.13
N LYS A 74 17.39 -29.44 2.24
CA LYS A 74 18.23 -30.35 3.03
C LYS A 74 17.46 -31.53 3.60
N LEU A 75 16.18 -31.32 3.87
CA LEU A 75 15.27 -32.36 4.31
C LEU A 75 14.92 -33.33 3.15
N VAL A 76 14.69 -32.82 1.94
CA VAL A 76 14.54 -33.62 0.70
C VAL A 76 15.79 -34.45 0.41
N THR A 77 16.99 -33.85 0.53
CA THR A 77 18.27 -34.57 0.38
C THR A 77 18.39 -35.70 1.42
N ALA A 78 18.02 -35.45 2.68
CA ALA A 78 18.06 -36.47 3.73
C ALA A 78 17.11 -37.64 3.46
N PHE A 79 15.90 -37.38 2.95
CA PHE A 79 14.97 -38.43 2.52
C PHE A 79 15.54 -39.25 1.37
N ASN A 80 16.16 -38.61 0.38
CA ASN A 80 16.77 -39.30 -0.74
C ASN A 80 17.95 -40.19 -0.28
N GLY A 81 18.80 -39.69 0.62
CA GLY A 81 19.90 -40.47 1.21
C GLY A 81 19.41 -41.71 1.96
N PHE A 82 18.29 -41.61 2.69
CA PHE A 82 17.65 -42.77 3.31
C PHE A 82 17.09 -43.75 2.27
N ALA A 83 16.49 -43.25 1.18
CA ALA A 83 15.93 -44.07 0.11
C ALA A 83 17.01 -44.90 -0.63
N VAL A 84 18.16 -44.29 -0.87
CA VAL A 84 19.32 -44.91 -1.55
C VAL A 84 20.12 -45.80 -0.57
N GLY A 85 19.83 -45.74 0.73
CA GLY A 85 20.49 -46.55 1.75
C GLY A 85 21.86 -46.02 2.19
N THR A 86 22.20 -44.76 1.88
CA THR A 86 23.46 -44.14 2.31
C THR A 86 23.44 -43.74 3.79
N ILE A 87 22.25 -43.57 4.37
CA ILE A 87 22.04 -43.15 5.77
C ILE A 87 21.23 -44.22 6.51
N GLY A 88 21.72 -44.68 7.67
CA GLY A 88 20.99 -45.62 8.53
C GLY A 88 19.78 -44.98 9.23
N PRO A 89 18.81 -45.77 9.75
CA PRO A 89 17.57 -45.24 10.35
C PRO A 89 17.79 -44.26 11.52
N ALA A 90 18.81 -44.49 12.34
CA ALA A 90 19.13 -43.61 13.48
C ALA A 90 19.70 -42.26 13.03
N GLY A 91 20.61 -42.26 12.04
CA GLY A 91 21.18 -41.03 11.48
C GLY A 91 20.15 -40.19 10.73
N TYR A 92 19.24 -40.86 10.01
CA TYR A 92 18.13 -40.22 9.34
C TYR A 92 17.17 -39.53 10.33
N ARG A 93 16.78 -40.21 11.41
CA ARG A 93 15.94 -39.60 12.48
C ARG A 93 16.60 -38.39 13.12
N PHE A 94 17.92 -38.45 13.34
CA PHE A 94 18.67 -37.32 13.89
C PHE A 94 18.64 -36.11 12.96
N GLN A 95 18.90 -36.31 11.65
CA GLN A 95 18.84 -35.21 10.67
C GLN A 95 17.44 -34.62 10.55
N VAL A 96 16.40 -35.45 10.43
CA VAL A 96 15.01 -34.98 10.37
C VAL A 96 14.65 -34.16 11.60
N ASN A 97 15.03 -34.62 12.80
CA ASN A 97 14.74 -33.89 14.04
C ASN A 97 15.49 -32.56 14.11
N ASN A 98 16.74 -32.52 13.64
CA ASN A 98 17.53 -31.28 13.60
C ASN A 98 16.96 -30.27 12.60
N TYR A 99 16.58 -30.69 11.38
CA TYR A 99 15.95 -29.81 10.39
C TYR A 99 14.55 -29.37 10.81
N THR A 100 13.78 -30.23 11.48
CA THR A 100 12.51 -29.86 12.12
C THR A 100 12.70 -28.72 13.11
N LEU A 101 13.74 -28.79 13.96
CA LEU A 101 14.05 -27.71 14.91
C LEU A 101 14.36 -26.39 14.20
N TYR A 102 15.05 -26.42 13.05
CA TYR A 102 15.25 -25.21 12.24
C TYR A 102 13.93 -24.60 11.75
N PHE A 103 12.93 -25.41 11.33
CA PHE A 103 11.60 -24.87 11.02
C PHE A 103 10.92 -24.20 12.22
N VAL A 104 11.08 -24.76 13.43
CA VAL A 104 10.54 -24.15 14.66
C VAL A 104 11.25 -22.82 14.96
N TYR A 105 12.57 -22.73 14.79
CA TYR A 105 13.29 -21.47 14.95
C TYR A 105 12.88 -20.42 13.89
N LEU A 106 12.69 -20.84 12.63
CA LEU A 106 12.18 -19.96 11.57
C LEU A 106 10.76 -19.48 11.87
N PHE A 107 9.89 -20.34 12.45
CA PHE A 107 8.56 -19.94 12.91
C PHE A 107 8.63 -18.84 13.97
N VAL A 108 9.45 -19.01 15.01
CA VAL A 108 9.58 -18.00 16.08
C VAL A 108 10.15 -16.70 15.53
N ALA A 109 11.17 -16.79 14.66
CA ALA A 109 11.77 -15.63 14.01
C ALA A 109 10.75 -14.88 13.11
N LYS A 110 10.00 -15.62 12.29
CA LYS A 110 8.96 -15.05 11.40
C LYS A 110 7.87 -14.36 12.22
N PHE A 111 7.37 -15.02 13.25
CA PHE A 111 6.34 -14.46 14.13
C PHE A 111 6.82 -13.15 14.77
N ALA A 112 8.04 -13.12 15.31
CA ALA A 112 8.59 -11.92 15.93
C ALA A 112 8.83 -10.79 14.91
N LEU A 113 9.44 -11.07 13.77
CA LEU A 113 9.77 -10.07 12.76
C LEU A 113 8.53 -9.47 12.11
N VAL A 114 7.56 -10.31 11.73
CA VAL A 114 6.28 -9.85 11.14
C VAL A 114 5.50 -9.01 12.15
N TYR A 115 5.47 -9.41 13.43
CA TYR A 115 4.83 -8.63 14.48
C TYR A 115 5.48 -7.25 14.65
N ILE A 116 6.81 -7.21 14.79
CA ILE A 116 7.57 -5.95 14.96
C ILE A 116 7.36 -5.04 13.76
N HIS A 117 7.57 -5.55 12.55
CA HIS A 117 7.41 -4.80 11.31
C HIS A 117 6.01 -4.17 11.19
N SER A 118 4.96 -4.98 11.39
CA SER A 118 3.57 -4.53 11.19
C SER A 118 3.11 -3.53 12.25
N VAL A 119 3.49 -3.72 13.52
CA VAL A 119 3.25 -2.74 14.59
C VAL A 119 3.93 -1.41 14.25
N LEU A 120 5.21 -1.45 13.88
CA LEU A 120 6.00 -0.25 13.63
C LEU A 120 5.47 0.54 12.42
N ILE A 121 5.10 -0.14 11.33
CA ILE A 121 4.49 0.51 10.16
C ILE A 121 3.11 1.06 10.47
N SER A 122 2.30 0.37 11.28
CA SER A 122 1.00 0.89 11.70
C SER A 122 1.16 2.18 12.52
N ILE A 123 2.13 2.21 13.43
CA ILE A 123 2.46 3.42 14.21
C ILE A 123 2.99 4.53 13.29
N ALA A 124 3.88 4.20 12.35
CA ALA A 124 4.42 5.14 11.37
C ALA A 124 3.31 5.77 10.51
N ALA A 125 2.40 4.95 9.98
CA ALA A 125 1.26 5.40 9.19
C ALA A 125 0.33 6.32 10.00
N ILE A 126 0.03 5.98 11.27
CA ILE A 126 -0.76 6.82 12.16
C ILE A 126 -0.07 8.18 12.38
N ARG A 127 1.24 8.18 12.66
CA ARG A 127 2.01 9.43 12.86
C ARG A 127 2.05 10.29 11.60
N ALA A 128 2.29 9.67 10.44
CA ALA A 128 2.33 10.34 9.14
C ALA A 128 0.99 10.97 8.77
N THR A 129 -0.13 10.36 9.17
CA THR A 129 -1.47 10.92 8.95
C THR A 129 -1.85 11.98 10.01
N TRP A 130 -1.41 11.83 11.26
CA TRP A 130 -1.84 12.68 12.37
C TRP A 130 -1.26 14.09 12.30
N ALA A 131 0.02 14.25 11.95
CA ALA A 131 0.66 15.56 11.93
C ALA A 131 0.06 16.52 10.88
N PRO A 132 -0.14 16.11 9.61
CA PRO A 132 -0.83 16.95 8.62
C PRO A 132 -2.28 17.26 9.00
N ARG A 133 -3.00 16.31 9.63
CA ARG A 133 -4.39 16.54 10.07
C ARG A 133 -4.50 17.63 11.13
N ILE A 134 -3.57 17.67 12.09
CA ILE A 134 -3.52 18.72 13.09
C ILE A 134 -3.22 20.07 12.46
N ASP A 135 -2.25 20.12 11.56
CA ASP A 135 -1.86 21.37 10.95
C ASP A 135 -2.94 21.92 10.02
N LEU A 136 -3.56 21.05 9.23
CA LEU A 136 -4.72 21.39 8.42
C LEU A 136 -5.86 21.94 9.28
N SER A 137 -6.15 21.29 10.42
CA SER A 137 -7.16 21.77 11.37
C SER A 137 -6.79 23.15 11.94
N LYS A 138 -5.53 23.38 12.31
CA LYS A 138 -5.05 24.69 12.79
C LYS A 138 -5.17 25.78 11.73
N HIS A 139 -4.88 25.47 10.47
CA HIS A 139 -4.97 26.43 9.37
C HIS A 139 -6.42 26.73 9.00
N ILE A 140 -7.30 25.72 8.93
CA ILE A 140 -8.74 25.92 8.66
C ILE A 140 -9.38 26.82 9.74
N LEU A 141 -9.06 26.60 11.01
CA LEU A 141 -9.59 27.43 12.11
C LEU A 141 -9.12 28.89 12.09
N ARG A 142 -8.09 29.21 11.30
CA ARG A 142 -7.56 30.57 11.11
C ARG A 142 -8.01 31.21 9.81
N GLN A 143 -8.75 30.50 8.96
CA GLN A 143 -9.26 31.04 7.70
C GLN A 143 -10.35 32.09 7.93
N ASN A 144 -10.42 33.05 7.01
CA ASN A 144 -11.42 34.10 7.03
C ASN A 144 -12.85 33.52 6.84
N ILE A 145 -13.89 34.26 7.24
CA ILE A 145 -15.28 33.78 7.09
C ILE A 145 -15.69 33.64 5.60
N ALA A 146 -15.10 34.46 4.72
CA ALA A 146 -15.33 34.41 3.28
C ALA A 146 -14.89 33.06 2.65
N TYR A 147 -13.88 32.41 3.22
CA TYR A 147 -13.47 31.06 2.85
C TYR A 147 -14.57 30.05 3.16
N PHE A 148 -15.21 30.16 4.33
CA PHE A 148 -16.32 29.29 4.74
C PHE A 148 -17.61 29.51 3.93
N ASP A 149 -17.79 30.70 3.36
CA ASP A 149 -18.90 31.01 2.44
C ASP A 149 -18.62 30.54 1.00
N SER A 150 -17.41 30.09 0.69
CA SER A 150 -17.07 29.53 -0.62
C SER A 150 -17.43 28.04 -0.73
N ASP A 151 -17.81 27.60 -1.93
CA ASP A 151 -18.05 26.17 -2.23
C ASP A 151 -16.84 25.26 -1.88
N ALA A 152 -15.64 25.84 -1.75
CA ALA A 152 -14.43 25.11 -1.37
C ALA A 152 -14.42 24.63 0.09
N ALA A 153 -15.04 25.36 1.03
CA ALA A 153 -14.95 25.04 2.46
C ALA A 153 -15.66 23.75 2.86
N ALA A 154 -16.79 23.42 2.23
CA ALA A 154 -17.49 22.15 2.45
C ALA A 154 -16.65 20.94 2.00
N SER A 155 -15.82 21.12 0.96
CA SER A 155 -14.97 20.05 0.42
C SER A 155 -13.74 19.76 1.27
N VAL A 156 -13.24 20.74 2.02
CA VAL A 156 -11.93 20.65 2.69
C VAL A 156 -11.95 19.68 3.87
N THR A 157 -13.04 19.63 4.64
CA THR A 157 -13.18 18.68 5.75
C THR A 157 -13.27 17.22 5.24
N VAL A 158 -13.97 17.00 4.13
CA VAL A 158 -14.06 15.69 3.48
C VAL A 158 -12.71 15.31 2.88
N GLN A 159 -12.04 16.23 2.17
CA GLN A 159 -10.70 16.01 1.62
C GLN A 159 -9.66 15.74 2.72
N ALA A 160 -9.74 16.43 3.86
CA ALA A 160 -8.86 16.19 5.01
C ALA A 160 -8.95 14.75 5.53
N THR A 161 -10.17 14.23 5.59
CA THR A 161 -10.46 12.89 6.09
C THR A 161 -10.07 11.85 5.03
N THR A 162 -10.55 12.01 3.80
CA THR A 162 -10.31 11.10 2.68
C THR A 162 -8.83 11.04 2.31
N ASN A 163 -8.17 12.18 2.09
CA ASN A 163 -6.74 12.20 1.75
C ASN A 163 -5.90 11.66 2.92
N GLY A 164 -6.29 11.95 4.16
CA GLY A 164 -5.59 11.39 5.33
C GLY A 164 -5.71 9.87 5.45
N ASN A 165 -6.87 9.31 5.10
CA ASN A 165 -7.06 7.85 5.06
C ASN A 165 -6.28 7.24 3.89
N SER A 166 -6.32 7.85 2.70
CA SER A 166 -5.53 7.38 1.56
C SER A 166 -4.03 7.40 1.85
N VAL A 167 -3.51 8.44 2.51
CA VAL A 167 -2.10 8.47 2.95
C VAL A 167 -1.79 7.37 3.97
N ASN A 168 -2.73 7.06 4.88
CA ASN A 168 -2.57 5.97 5.82
C ASN A 168 -2.46 4.63 5.07
N ASP A 169 -3.42 4.34 4.20
CA ASP A 169 -3.48 3.12 3.39
C ASP A 169 -2.23 2.98 2.48
N ASP A 170 -1.77 4.09 1.91
CA ASP A 170 -0.58 4.12 1.06
C ASP A 170 0.69 3.72 1.82
N ILE A 171 0.85 4.18 3.06
CA ILE A 171 2.02 3.89 3.89
C ILE A 171 1.89 2.51 4.55
N SER A 172 0.74 2.19 5.15
CA SER A 172 0.61 0.96 5.93
C SER A 172 0.50 -0.30 5.08
N GLU A 173 -0.16 -0.21 3.92
CA GLU A 173 -0.47 -1.37 3.09
C GLU A 173 0.38 -1.37 1.81
N LYS A 174 0.27 -0.34 0.97
CA LYS A 174 0.86 -0.37 -0.37
C LYS A 174 2.39 -0.33 -0.35
N LEU A 175 2.97 0.55 0.47
CA LEU A 175 4.43 0.64 0.63
C LEU A 175 5.00 -0.66 1.20
N THR A 176 4.35 -1.21 2.23
CA THR A 176 4.71 -2.50 2.84
C THR A 176 4.73 -3.63 1.83
N LEU A 177 3.67 -3.77 1.03
CA LEU A 177 3.58 -4.81 0.03
C LEU A 177 4.62 -4.64 -1.09
N THR A 178 4.95 -3.40 -1.45
CA THR A 178 6.02 -3.12 -2.42
C THR A 178 7.38 -3.59 -1.89
N ILE A 179 7.69 -3.27 -0.63
CA ILE A 179 8.92 -3.73 0.03
C ILE A 179 8.94 -5.25 0.12
N HIS A 180 7.82 -5.87 0.49
CA HIS A 180 7.66 -7.31 0.58
C HIS A 180 7.96 -8.00 -0.75
N GLY A 181 7.36 -7.50 -1.83
CA GLY A 181 7.58 -8.02 -3.17
C GLY A 181 9.04 -7.87 -3.60
N VAL A 182 9.64 -6.68 -3.46
CA VAL A 182 11.03 -6.44 -3.88
C VAL A 182 12.00 -7.29 -3.05
N SER A 183 11.78 -7.39 -1.73
CA SER A 183 12.61 -8.19 -0.83
C SER A 183 12.55 -9.68 -1.17
N THR A 184 11.35 -10.23 -1.33
CA THR A 184 11.13 -11.64 -1.68
C THR A 184 11.74 -11.96 -3.05
N PHE A 185 11.55 -11.07 -4.02
CA PHE A 185 12.13 -11.21 -5.35
C PHE A 185 13.66 -11.30 -5.30
N VAL A 186 14.31 -10.32 -4.66
CA VAL A 186 15.77 -10.25 -4.59
C VAL A 186 16.35 -11.43 -3.79
N SER A 187 15.74 -11.76 -2.65
CA SER A 187 16.21 -12.85 -1.78
C SER A 187 16.06 -14.23 -2.42
N ALA A 188 14.94 -14.51 -3.11
CA ALA A 188 14.74 -15.76 -3.84
C ALA A 188 15.81 -15.94 -4.94
N PHE A 189 16.12 -14.89 -5.70
CA PHE A 189 17.16 -14.95 -6.73
C PHE A 189 18.56 -15.14 -6.15
N ILE A 190 18.90 -14.42 -5.07
CA ILE A 190 20.21 -14.58 -4.41
C ILE A 190 20.40 -16.04 -3.98
N VAL A 191 19.42 -16.62 -3.29
CA VAL A 191 19.46 -18.03 -2.85
C VAL A 191 19.60 -18.96 -4.05
N ALA A 192 18.80 -18.76 -5.10
CA ALA A 192 18.84 -19.63 -6.27
C ALA A 192 20.20 -19.57 -7.00
N PHE A 193 20.79 -18.38 -7.15
CA PHE A 193 22.10 -18.20 -7.79
C PHE A 193 23.24 -18.83 -7.00
N ILE A 194 23.16 -18.80 -5.66
CA ILE A 194 24.15 -19.44 -4.78
C ILE A 194 24.13 -20.96 -4.95
N ILE A 195 22.95 -21.57 -5.03
CA ILE A 195 22.80 -23.03 -5.11
C ILE A 195 23.22 -23.55 -6.49
N GLN A 196 22.60 -23.03 -7.56
CA GLN A 196 22.90 -23.50 -8.90
C GLN A 196 22.70 -22.43 -9.96
N TRP A 197 23.74 -21.61 -10.15
CA TRP A 197 23.74 -20.48 -11.09
C TRP A 197 23.43 -20.85 -12.54
N LYS A 198 23.75 -22.08 -12.99
CA LYS A 198 23.48 -22.50 -14.37
C LYS A 198 22.01 -22.79 -14.62
N LEU A 199 21.30 -23.36 -13.63
CA LEU A 199 19.88 -23.69 -13.76
C LEU A 199 19.04 -22.41 -13.61
N THR A 200 19.44 -21.50 -12.71
CA THR A 200 18.77 -20.20 -12.56
C THR A 200 18.88 -19.32 -13.79
N LEU A 201 20.01 -19.36 -14.51
CA LEU A 201 20.17 -18.62 -15.77
C LEU A 201 19.20 -19.08 -16.86
N ILE A 202 18.76 -20.34 -16.83
CA ILE A 202 17.73 -20.85 -17.73
C ILE A 202 16.36 -20.34 -17.27
N THR A 203 16.09 -20.35 -15.97
CA THR A 203 14.78 -19.99 -15.45
C THR A 203 14.52 -18.48 -15.39
N ILE A 204 15.56 -17.64 -15.39
CA ILE A 204 15.43 -16.18 -15.41
C ILE A 204 14.71 -15.68 -16.67
N GLY A 205 14.78 -16.41 -17.79
CA GLY A 205 14.07 -16.06 -19.02
C GLY A 205 12.54 -16.08 -18.85
N ILE A 206 12.02 -16.97 -18.00
CA ILE A 206 10.59 -17.04 -17.66
C ILE A 206 10.20 -15.81 -16.84
N VAL A 207 11.00 -15.48 -15.83
CA VAL A 207 10.78 -14.32 -14.97
C VAL A 207 10.84 -13.01 -15.76
N LEU A 208 11.77 -12.88 -16.71
CA LEU A 208 11.83 -11.72 -17.60
C LEU A 208 10.60 -11.61 -18.51
N THR A 209 10.07 -12.75 -18.98
CA THR A 209 8.84 -12.77 -19.78
C THR A 209 7.66 -12.27 -18.97
N ILE A 210 7.53 -12.74 -17.71
CA ILE A 210 6.49 -12.27 -16.78
C ILE A 210 6.62 -10.76 -16.55
N PHE A 211 7.84 -10.26 -16.30
CA PHE A 211 8.09 -8.83 -16.10
C PHE A 211 7.62 -7.97 -17.27
N ILE A 212 7.91 -8.37 -18.51
CA ILE A 212 7.53 -7.63 -19.71
C ILE A 212 6.01 -7.61 -19.88
N VAL A 213 5.35 -8.76 -19.75
CA VAL A 213 3.89 -8.86 -19.91
C VAL A 213 3.18 -8.03 -18.85
N THR A 214 3.60 -8.16 -17.59
CA THR A 214 3.04 -7.42 -16.46
C THR A 214 3.22 -5.92 -16.65
N GLY A 215 4.42 -5.47 -17.05
CA GLY A 215 4.70 -4.05 -17.30
C GLY A 215 3.81 -3.44 -18.40
N ILE A 216 3.59 -4.16 -19.51
CA ILE A 216 2.71 -3.71 -20.60
C ILE A 216 1.24 -3.62 -20.12
N CYS A 217 0.74 -4.66 -19.44
CA CYS A 217 -0.65 -4.70 -18.96
C CYS A 217 -0.93 -3.60 -17.93
N VAL A 218 0.04 -3.34 -17.05
CA VAL A 218 0.01 -2.22 -16.09
C VAL A 218 -0.09 -0.88 -16.81
N GLY A 219 0.75 -0.61 -17.82
CA GLY A 219 0.71 0.64 -18.57
C GLY A 219 -0.62 0.86 -19.32
N ILE A 220 -1.27 -0.22 -19.75
CA ILE A 220 -2.62 -0.15 -20.34
C ILE A 220 -3.67 0.13 -19.25
N ASP A 221 -3.56 -0.50 -18.08
CA ASP A 221 -4.52 -0.32 -16.98
C ASP A 221 -4.49 1.13 -16.44
N THR A 222 -3.31 1.73 -16.28
CA THR A 222 -3.19 3.13 -15.84
C THR A 222 -3.85 4.09 -16.83
N LYS A 223 -3.62 3.89 -18.13
CA LYS A 223 -4.23 4.70 -19.18
C LYS A 223 -5.76 4.59 -19.17
N ASN A 224 -6.28 3.36 -19.05
CA ASN A 224 -7.72 3.14 -18.97
C ASN A 224 -8.31 3.77 -17.69
N GLY A 225 -7.61 3.65 -16.55
CA GLY A 225 -8.00 4.28 -15.28
C GLY A 225 -8.06 5.81 -15.36
N ALA A 226 -7.05 6.42 -15.99
CA ALA A 226 -6.99 7.88 -16.19
C ALA A 226 -8.14 8.39 -17.11
N GLN A 227 -8.59 7.59 -18.07
CA GLN A 227 -9.75 7.93 -18.91
C GLN A 227 -11.09 7.74 -18.19
N LEU A 228 -11.16 6.77 -17.28
CA LEU A 228 -12.37 6.43 -16.56
C LEU A 228 -12.72 7.44 -15.46
N LEU A 229 -11.71 7.97 -14.76
CA LEU A 229 -11.88 8.95 -13.68
C LEU A 229 -12.69 10.22 -14.05
N PRO A 230 -12.42 10.92 -15.18
CA PRO A 230 -13.17 12.12 -15.55
C PRO A 230 -14.63 11.81 -15.94
N ILE A 231 -14.91 10.62 -16.50
CA ILE A 231 -16.27 10.19 -16.83
C ILE A 231 -17.08 10.02 -15.54
N TYR A 232 -16.50 9.35 -14.54
CA TYR A 232 -17.12 9.21 -13.22
C TYR A 232 -17.30 10.56 -12.51
N SER A 233 -16.31 11.45 -12.57
CA SER A 233 -16.43 12.80 -12.01
C SER A 233 -17.62 13.56 -12.63
N LYS A 234 -17.77 13.48 -13.95
CA LYS A 234 -18.90 14.12 -14.67
C LYS A 234 -20.24 13.50 -14.29
N ALA A 235 -20.31 12.18 -14.12
CA ALA A 235 -21.52 11.50 -13.64
C ALA A 235 -21.88 11.92 -12.21
N GLY A 236 -20.88 11.99 -11.32
CA GLY A 236 -21.01 12.46 -9.95
C GLY A 236 -21.54 13.90 -9.87
N LEU A 237 -20.99 14.81 -10.66
CA LEU A 237 -21.44 16.22 -10.71
C LEU A 237 -22.91 16.36 -11.19
N ILE A 238 -23.37 15.47 -12.09
CA ILE A 238 -24.78 15.47 -12.49
C ILE A 238 -25.65 14.95 -11.35
N ALA A 239 -25.28 13.83 -10.73
CA ALA A 239 -26.02 13.28 -9.60
C ALA A 239 -26.14 14.31 -8.45
N GLU A 240 -25.03 14.95 -8.09
CA GLU A 240 -24.97 16.00 -7.08
C GLU A 240 -25.94 17.15 -7.39
N LYS A 241 -25.92 17.69 -8.62
CA LYS A 241 -26.84 18.76 -9.04
C LYS A 241 -28.31 18.34 -8.96
N VAL A 242 -28.61 17.09 -9.32
CA VAL A 242 -29.98 16.55 -9.26
C VAL A 242 -30.46 16.44 -7.82
N PHE A 243 -29.61 15.95 -6.91
CA PHE A 243 -29.96 15.83 -5.49
C PHE A 243 -30.04 17.20 -4.80
N ALA A 244 -29.13 18.12 -5.10
CA ALA A 244 -29.16 19.49 -4.57
C ALA A 244 -30.44 20.25 -5.00
N THR A 245 -30.99 19.93 -6.17
CA THR A 245 -32.19 20.58 -6.72
C THR A 245 -33.39 19.64 -6.85
N VAL A 246 -33.48 18.62 -5.98
CA VAL A 246 -34.49 17.54 -6.10
C VAL A 246 -35.93 18.05 -6.17
N ARG A 247 -36.26 19.11 -5.42
CA ARG A 247 -37.60 19.74 -5.43
C ARG A 247 -37.94 20.34 -6.79
N THR A 248 -36.96 20.98 -7.43
CA THR A 248 -37.07 21.55 -8.77
C THR A 248 -37.17 20.46 -9.83
N VAL A 249 -36.34 19.43 -9.73
CA VAL A 249 -36.39 18.26 -10.63
C VAL A 249 -37.76 17.60 -10.58
N HIS A 250 -38.32 17.46 -9.38
CA HIS A 250 -39.65 16.89 -9.17
C HIS A 250 -40.78 17.82 -9.67
N SER A 251 -40.71 19.12 -9.39
CA SER A 251 -41.73 20.09 -9.81
C SER A 251 -41.86 20.20 -11.33
N PHE A 252 -40.74 20.12 -12.05
CA PHE A 252 -40.71 20.13 -13.51
C PHE A 252 -40.82 18.73 -14.14
N ARG A 253 -41.00 17.66 -13.35
CA ARG A 253 -41.02 16.25 -13.80
C ARG A 253 -39.81 15.90 -14.71
N LEU A 254 -38.63 16.40 -14.38
CA LEU A 254 -37.40 16.19 -15.17
C LEU A 254 -36.69 14.85 -14.87
N ASN A 255 -37.20 14.05 -13.94
CA ASN A 255 -36.63 12.75 -13.54
C ASN A 255 -36.24 11.84 -14.72
N PRO A 256 -37.13 11.52 -15.70
CA PRO A 256 -36.77 10.62 -16.80
C PRO A 256 -35.68 11.19 -17.71
N LEU A 257 -35.63 12.52 -17.89
CA LEU A 257 -34.60 13.18 -18.70
C LEU A 257 -33.23 13.10 -18.04
N LEU A 258 -33.17 13.36 -16.73
CA LEU A 258 -31.94 13.36 -15.95
C LEU A 258 -31.41 11.94 -15.74
N SER A 259 -32.30 10.96 -15.49
CA SER A 259 -31.95 9.53 -15.47
C SER A 259 -31.30 9.13 -16.79
N LYS A 260 -31.95 9.42 -17.93
CA LYS A 260 -31.40 9.07 -19.25
C LYS A 260 -30.04 9.71 -19.52
N ARG A 261 -29.80 10.92 -19.01
CA ARG A 261 -28.51 11.61 -19.14
C ARG A 261 -27.43 10.97 -18.27
N TYR A 262 -27.80 10.49 -17.08
CA TYR A 262 -26.93 9.74 -16.19
C TYR A 262 -26.61 8.36 -16.76
N ASP A 263 -27.62 7.65 -17.28
CA ASP A 263 -27.48 6.35 -17.95
C ASP A 263 -26.52 6.42 -19.14
N LYS A 264 -26.57 7.51 -19.91
CA LYS A 264 -25.61 7.73 -21.01
C LYS A 264 -24.16 7.81 -20.50
N LEU A 265 -23.90 8.54 -19.42
CA LEU A 265 -22.55 8.64 -18.85
C LEU A 265 -22.08 7.31 -18.24
N LEU A 266 -23.00 6.55 -17.64
CA LEU A 266 -22.74 5.20 -17.17
C LEU A 266 -22.42 4.25 -18.33
N GLY A 267 -23.11 4.37 -19.47
CA GLY A 267 -22.80 3.63 -20.69
C GLY A 267 -21.39 3.92 -21.20
N ASP A 268 -21.01 5.20 -21.26
CA ASP A 268 -19.65 5.61 -21.64
C ASP A 268 -18.60 5.04 -20.65
N ALA A 269 -18.90 5.08 -19.35
CA ALA A 269 -18.03 4.52 -18.31
C ALA A 269 -17.93 2.99 -18.41
N MET A 270 -19.04 2.31 -18.74
CA MET A 270 -19.09 0.86 -18.93
C MET A 270 -18.25 0.44 -20.13
N GLU A 271 -18.31 1.16 -21.26
CA GLU A 271 -17.50 0.82 -22.44
C GLU A 271 -16.00 0.93 -22.15
N VAL A 272 -15.57 1.98 -21.45
CA VAL A 272 -14.17 2.14 -21.02
C VAL A 272 -13.80 1.10 -19.96
N GLY A 273 -14.67 0.84 -19.00
CA GLY A 273 -14.46 -0.14 -17.94
C GLY A 273 -14.39 -1.58 -18.46
N MET A 274 -15.18 -1.93 -19.46
CA MET A 274 -15.15 -3.26 -20.09
C MET A 274 -13.82 -3.55 -20.78
N LYS A 275 -13.05 -2.53 -21.20
CA LYS A 275 -11.69 -2.71 -21.74
C LYS A 275 -10.68 -3.18 -20.67
N LYS A 276 -10.98 -2.99 -19.38
CA LYS A 276 -10.14 -3.48 -18.27
C LYS A 276 -10.23 -4.99 -18.08
N SER A 277 -11.40 -5.58 -18.29
CA SER A 277 -11.60 -7.03 -18.12
C SER A 277 -10.67 -7.89 -18.99
N PRO A 278 -10.54 -7.67 -20.31
CA PRO A 278 -9.61 -8.46 -21.13
C PRO A 278 -8.15 -8.16 -20.78
N ASN A 279 -7.81 -6.93 -20.39
CA ASN A 279 -6.45 -6.59 -19.92
C ASN A 279 -6.07 -7.41 -18.68
N LEU A 280 -6.98 -7.55 -17.73
CA LEU A 280 -6.77 -8.36 -16.52
C LEU A 280 -6.64 -9.86 -16.84
N ALA A 281 -7.38 -10.37 -17.84
CA ALA A 281 -7.20 -11.74 -18.31
C ALA A 281 -5.82 -11.97 -18.94
N VAL A 282 -5.32 -11.00 -19.73
CA VAL A 282 -3.98 -11.03 -20.33
C VAL A 282 -2.88 -10.83 -19.29
N LEU A 283 -3.17 -10.21 -18.15
CA LEU A 283 -2.22 -10.14 -17.03
C LEU A 283 -2.00 -11.53 -16.41
N PHE A 284 -3.08 -12.24 -16.03
CA PHE A 284 -2.96 -13.48 -15.25
C PHE A 284 -2.72 -14.75 -16.08
N LEU A 285 -3.27 -14.86 -17.30
CA LEU A 285 -3.17 -16.10 -18.08
C LEU A 285 -1.73 -16.42 -18.53
N PRO A 286 -0.98 -15.49 -19.16
CA PRO A 286 0.40 -15.74 -19.58
C PRO A 286 1.32 -15.93 -18.38
N GLU A 287 1.06 -15.25 -17.27
CA GLU A 287 1.80 -15.42 -16.02
C GLU A 287 1.69 -16.87 -15.52
N LEU A 288 0.48 -17.37 -15.31
CA LEU A 288 0.24 -18.75 -14.86
C LEU A 288 0.84 -19.76 -15.84
N PHE A 289 0.66 -19.54 -17.15
CA PHE A 289 1.25 -20.38 -18.19
C PHE A 289 2.78 -20.42 -18.09
N CYS A 290 3.44 -19.26 -18.00
CA CYS A 290 4.88 -19.13 -17.87
C CYS A 290 5.41 -19.82 -16.60
N VAL A 291 4.71 -19.70 -15.48
CA VAL A 291 5.08 -20.37 -14.22
C VAL A 291 5.02 -21.89 -14.36
N TYR A 292 3.92 -22.45 -14.89
CA TYR A 292 3.78 -23.90 -15.05
C TYR A 292 4.74 -24.49 -16.09
N CYS A 293 4.91 -23.83 -17.24
CA CYS A 293 5.93 -24.21 -18.21
C CYS A 293 7.34 -24.09 -17.62
N GLY A 294 7.56 -23.09 -16.77
CA GLY A 294 8.80 -22.89 -16.06
C GLY A 294 9.17 -24.02 -15.11
N TYR A 295 8.20 -24.55 -14.37
CA TYR A 295 8.39 -25.77 -13.58
C TYR A 295 8.79 -26.96 -14.42
N GLY A 296 8.05 -27.21 -15.50
CA GLY A 296 8.34 -28.31 -16.41
C GLY A 296 9.76 -28.22 -16.94
N LEU A 297 10.19 -27.02 -17.35
CA LEU A 297 11.54 -26.77 -17.85
C LEU A 297 12.60 -26.93 -16.76
N ALA A 298 12.37 -26.41 -15.55
CA ALA A 298 13.29 -26.48 -14.42
C ALA A 298 13.52 -27.94 -13.99
N PHE A 299 12.46 -28.75 -13.87
CA PHE A 299 12.59 -30.17 -13.57
C PHE A 299 13.24 -30.95 -14.72
N TRP A 300 12.85 -30.69 -15.98
CA TRP A 300 13.41 -31.39 -17.13
C TRP A 300 14.92 -31.16 -17.28
N GLN A 301 15.38 -29.91 -17.17
CA GLN A 301 16.81 -29.59 -17.20
C GLN A 301 17.52 -30.01 -15.90
N GLY A 302 16.87 -29.85 -14.75
CA GLY A 302 17.42 -30.22 -13.45
C GLY A 302 17.76 -31.71 -13.38
N ILE A 303 16.86 -32.59 -13.82
CA ILE A 303 17.10 -34.03 -13.85
C ILE A 303 18.25 -34.41 -14.79
N ARG A 304 18.33 -33.79 -15.99
CA ARG A 304 19.45 -34.05 -16.92
C ARG A 304 20.80 -33.64 -16.34
N ARG A 305 20.84 -32.53 -15.61
CA ARG A 305 22.04 -32.02 -14.92
C ARG A 305 22.43 -32.85 -13.70
N TYR A 306 21.44 -33.42 -13.02
CA TYR A 306 21.66 -34.40 -11.97
C TYR A 306 22.27 -35.69 -12.56
N GLN A 307 21.73 -36.19 -13.67
CA GLN A 307 22.26 -37.37 -14.37
C GLN A 307 23.68 -37.16 -14.92
N SER A 308 24.02 -35.94 -15.36
CA SER A 308 25.37 -35.62 -15.81
C SER A 308 26.38 -35.43 -14.67
N GLY A 309 25.94 -35.52 -13.40
CA GLY A 309 26.76 -35.28 -12.22
C GLY A 309 27.15 -33.82 -11.98
N GLU A 310 26.53 -32.87 -12.71
CA GLU A 310 26.77 -31.42 -12.46
C GLU A 310 26.06 -30.93 -11.20
N ILE A 311 25.02 -31.64 -10.77
CA ILE A 311 24.26 -31.37 -9.53
C ILE A 311 24.42 -32.60 -8.64
N SER A 312 24.97 -32.40 -7.44
CA SER A 312 25.26 -33.49 -6.51
C SER A 312 24.02 -33.93 -5.72
N GLU A 313 23.13 -33.00 -5.40
CA GLU A 313 21.94 -33.24 -4.58
C GLU A 313 20.66 -33.00 -5.38
N VAL A 314 19.68 -33.89 -5.22
CA VAL A 314 18.35 -33.71 -5.86
C VAL A 314 17.63 -32.48 -5.31
N GLY A 315 17.93 -32.09 -4.06
CA GLY A 315 17.36 -30.91 -3.40
C GLY A 315 17.63 -29.62 -4.17
N ASP A 316 18.84 -29.41 -4.70
CA ASP A 316 19.24 -28.17 -5.38
C ASP A 316 18.27 -27.77 -6.51
N VAL A 317 17.76 -28.77 -7.24
CA VAL A 317 16.78 -28.57 -8.32
C VAL A 317 15.45 -28.06 -7.76
N PHE A 318 15.01 -28.59 -6.61
CA PHE A 318 13.79 -28.13 -5.95
C PHE A 318 13.91 -26.68 -5.50
N THR A 319 15.03 -26.27 -4.89
CA THR A 319 15.19 -24.89 -4.41
C THR A 319 15.16 -23.88 -5.54
N VAL A 320 15.85 -24.15 -6.65
CA VAL A 320 15.79 -23.28 -7.84
C VAL A 320 14.38 -23.21 -8.41
N THR A 321 13.64 -24.32 -8.36
CA THR A 321 12.26 -24.38 -8.87
C THR A 321 11.32 -23.54 -8.01
N ILE A 322 11.42 -23.63 -6.68
CA ILE A 322 10.60 -22.86 -5.73
C ILE A 322 10.96 -21.36 -5.76
N ALA A 323 12.24 -21.03 -5.91
CA ALA A 323 12.68 -19.64 -6.04
C ALA A 323 12.06 -18.92 -7.26
N VAL A 324 11.83 -19.63 -8.37
CA VAL A 324 11.12 -19.08 -9.55
C VAL A 324 9.66 -18.74 -9.24
N ILE A 325 9.02 -19.48 -8.34
CA ILE A 325 7.64 -19.23 -7.87
C ILE A 325 7.57 -17.95 -7.10
N PHE A 326 8.46 -17.82 -6.11
CA PHE A 326 8.51 -16.64 -5.27
C PHE A 326 8.89 -15.40 -6.08
N ALA A 327 9.80 -15.54 -7.05
CA ALA A 327 10.09 -14.47 -8.00
C ALA A 327 8.86 -14.06 -8.82
N ALA A 328 8.12 -15.03 -9.39
CA ALA A 328 6.93 -14.76 -10.21
C ALA A 328 5.80 -14.12 -9.39
N THR A 329 5.46 -14.71 -8.25
CA THR A 329 4.40 -14.21 -7.35
C THR A 329 4.73 -12.84 -6.78
N ALA A 330 6.00 -12.58 -6.44
CA ALA A 330 6.45 -11.27 -5.99
C ALA A 330 6.27 -10.19 -7.07
N MET A 331 6.59 -10.49 -8.35
CA MET A 331 6.38 -9.54 -9.45
C MET A 331 4.91 -9.13 -9.59
N THR A 332 4.00 -10.08 -9.46
CA THR A 332 2.55 -9.84 -9.59
C THR A 332 2.00 -9.00 -8.45
N GLN A 333 2.57 -9.13 -7.25
CA GLN A 333 2.22 -8.25 -6.13
C GLN A 333 2.72 -6.82 -6.37
N ILE A 334 3.99 -6.64 -6.76
CA ILE A 334 4.61 -5.30 -6.94
C ILE A 334 3.87 -4.45 -7.97
N ALA A 335 3.44 -5.07 -9.08
CA ALA A 335 2.91 -4.39 -10.25
C ALA A 335 1.76 -3.39 -9.99
N PRO A 336 0.66 -3.74 -9.31
CA PRO A 336 -0.39 -2.79 -8.96
C PRO A 336 0.03 -1.76 -7.89
N GLN A 337 0.99 -2.10 -7.03
CA GLN A 337 1.36 -1.29 -5.88
C GLN A 337 2.21 -0.09 -6.27
N ILE A 338 3.14 -0.24 -7.23
CA ILE A 338 3.95 0.87 -7.77
C ILE A 338 3.04 1.96 -8.36
N LEU A 339 2.01 1.56 -9.11
CA LEU A 339 1.06 2.49 -9.72
C LEU A 339 0.24 3.24 -8.68
N ALA A 340 -0.15 2.53 -7.62
CA ALA A 340 -0.92 3.09 -6.54
C ALA A 340 -0.07 4.05 -5.68
N LEU A 341 1.23 3.79 -5.55
CA LEU A 341 2.19 4.73 -4.97
C LEU A 341 2.36 5.99 -5.84
N GLU A 342 2.45 5.87 -7.17
CA GLU A 342 2.51 7.03 -8.07
C GLU A 342 1.23 7.89 -8.02
N ALA A 343 0.06 7.25 -7.95
CA ALA A 343 -1.22 7.95 -7.81
C ALA A 343 -1.38 8.61 -6.42
N GLY A 344 -0.91 7.95 -5.35
CA GLY A 344 -0.96 8.44 -3.96
C GLY A 344 0.07 9.53 -3.64
N PHE A 345 1.26 9.47 -4.26
CA PHE A 345 2.29 10.52 -4.15
C PHE A 345 1.99 11.78 -4.97
N SER A 346 0.91 11.78 -5.76
CA SER A 346 0.48 12.90 -6.60
C SER A 346 -0.12 14.10 -5.83
N PRO A 347 0.15 14.24 -4.52
CA PRO A 347 0.33 15.60 -3.99
C PRO A 347 1.44 15.80 -2.94
N LEU A 348 2.34 14.85 -2.64
CA LEU A 348 3.22 15.06 -1.46
C LEU A 348 4.40 16.02 -1.69
N PRO A 349 5.10 16.03 -2.83
CA PRO A 349 6.10 17.09 -3.09
C PRO A 349 5.48 18.38 -3.67
N PRO A 350 4.64 18.36 -4.73
CA PRO A 350 4.16 19.60 -5.34
C PRO A 350 3.02 20.27 -4.58
N LEU A 351 2.15 19.56 -3.85
CA LEU A 351 1.00 20.18 -3.18
C LEU A 351 1.38 20.77 -1.81
N VAL A 352 2.40 20.21 -1.16
CA VAL A 352 3.01 20.82 0.03
C VAL A 352 3.81 22.07 -0.35
N PHE A 353 4.51 22.06 -1.49
CA PHE A 353 5.23 23.24 -1.98
C PHE A 353 4.31 24.30 -2.62
N ALA A 354 3.28 23.89 -3.38
CA ALA A 354 2.28 24.78 -3.96
C ALA A 354 1.31 25.32 -2.91
N GLY A 355 1.01 24.54 -1.86
CA GLY A 355 0.27 24.99 -0.69
C GLY A 355 1.05 26.05 0.10
N ASP A 356 2.35 25.83 0.33
CA ASP A 356 3.21 26.81 1.02
C ASP A 356 3.40 28.11 0.21
N ILE A 357 3.46 28.03 -1.13
CA ILE A 357 3.53 29.20 -2.02
C ILE A 357 2.19 29.94 -2.10
N ARG A 358 1.06 29.23 -2.19
CA ARG A 358 -0.28 29.81 -2.27
C ARG A 358 -0.68 30.50 -0.97
N ILE A 359 -0.37 29.88 0.17
CA ILE A 359 -0.57 30.46 1.51
C ILE A 359 0.32 31.69 1.70
N ARG A 360 1.58 31.68 1.25
CA ARG A 360 2.45 32.88 1.26
C ARG A 360 1.95 34.01 0.37
N LEU A 361 1.25 33.70 -0.73
CA LEU A 361 0.64 34.68 -1.64
C LEU A 361 -0.64 35.29 -1.06
N GLU A 362 -1.46 34.50 -0.36
CA GLU A 362 -2.70 34.95 0.28
C GLU A 362 -2.42 35.76 1.56
N PHE A 363 -1.40 35.40 2.36
CA PHE A 363 -1.00 36.18 3.56
C PHE A 363 -0.44 37.57 3.23
N LYS A 364 0.15 37.75 2.04
CA LYS A 364 0.65 39.06 1.59
C LYS A 364 -0.47 40.00 1.12
N LEU A 365 -1.69 39.48 0.97
CA LEU A 365 -2.86 40.23 0.52
C LEU A 365 -3.82 40.60 1.67
N GLU A 366 -3.69 39.96 2.84
CA GLU A 366 -4.61 40.15 3.99
C GLU A 366 -4.05 41.03 5.12
N GLU A 367 -2.89 41.66 4.94
CA GLU A 367 -2.34 42.63 5.91
C GLU A 367 -3.14 43.96 5.96
N GLU A 368 -4.22 44.11 5.18
CA GLU A 368 -5.02 45.35 5.13
C GLU A 368 -6.47 45.25 5.63
N THR A 369 -6.90 44.19 6.31
CA THR A 369 -8.22 44.22 6.99
C THR A 369 -8.22 43.49 8.33
N GLY A 370 -7.65 44.17 9.32
CA GLY A 370 -7.86 43.85 10.72
C GLY A 370 -9.26 44.18 11.24
N GLU A 371 -9.60 43.46 12.32
CA GLU A 371 -10.65 43.68 13.32
C GLU A 371 -12.09 43.20 13.02
N ARG A 372 -12.55 42.16 13.73
CA ARG A 372 -13.15 42.25 15.08
C ARG A 372 -13.49 40.86 15.60
N PHE A 373 -12.82 40.49 16.68
CA PHE A 373 -12.96 39.22 17.38
C PHE A 373 -14.15 39.22 18.36
N ALA A 374 -14.48 37.98 18.76
CA ALA A 374 -15.17 37.57 19.99
C ALA A 374 -16.68 37.31 19.88
N ARG A 375 -17.00 36.14 19.30
CA ARG A 375 -18.03 35.21 19.85
C ARG A 375 -17.94 33.77 19.35
N SER A 376 -17.14 33.49 18.32
CA SER A 376 -17.03 32.15 17.70
C SER A 376 -15.97 31.24 18.32
N ALA A 377 -15.02 31.80 19.09
CA ALA A 377 -13.90 31.04 19.68
C ALA A 377 -14.33 30.09 20.81
N ALA A 378 -15.43 30.39 21.51
CA ALA A 378 -15.95 29.56 22.61
C ALA A 378 -16.61 28.26 22.09
N LEU A 379 -17.35 28.34 20.97
CA LEU A 379 -18.05 27.20 20.37
C LEU A 379 -17.07 26.19 19.73
N ALA A 380 -15.97 26.69 19.16
CA ALA A 380 -14.89 25.86 18.62
C ALA A 380 -14.07 25.18 19.75
N ALA A 381 -13.85 25.87 20.88
CA ALA A 381 -13.18 25.27 22.04
C ALA A 381 -14.01 24.14 22.68
N GLU A 382 -15.34 24.26 22.65
CA GLU A 382 -16.28 23.24 23.16
C GLU A 382 -16.28 21.97 22.28
N ALA A 383 -16.23 22.12 20.95
CA ALA A 383 -16.10 21.00 20.01
C ALA A 383 -14.74 20.28 20.12
N VAL A 384 -13.65 21.03 20.33
CA VAL A 384 -12.29 20.48 20.53
C VAL A 384 -12.17 19.72 21.86
N SER A 385 -12.88 20.18 22.90
CA SER A 385 -12.94 19.47 24.20
C SER A 385 -13.69 18.14 24.09
N ALA A 386 -14.78 18.08 23.32
CA ALA A 386 -15.55 16.85 23.10
C ALA A 386 -14.76 15.78 22.33
N ILE A 387 -13.90 16.17 21.38
CA ILE A 387 -13.02 15.28 20.62
C ILE A 387 -11.96 14.63 21.52
N ARG A 388 -11.44 15.35 22.51
CA ARG A 388 -10.38 14.86 23.41
C ARG A 388 -10.88 13.79 24.39
N THR A 389 -12.13 13.88 24.83
CA THR A 389 -12.78 12.90 25.71
C THR A 389 -13.29 11.67 24.98
N LEU A 390 -13.79 11.82 23.75
CA LEU A 390 -14.19 10.69 22.91
C LEU A 390 -12.98 9.91 22.39
N SER A 391 -11.87 10.57 22.08
CA SER A 391 -10.66 9.89 21.61
C SER A 391 -9.98 9.08 22.72
N SER A 392 -9.91 9.55 23.96
CA SER A 392 -9.15 8.86 25.01
C SER A 392 -9.79 7.53 25.46
N LEU A 393 -11.12 7.47 25.58
CA LEU A 393 -11.83 6.25 26.02
C LEU A 393 -12.11 5.28 24.86
N ALA A 394 -12.28 5.80 23.64
CA ALA A 394 -12.47 4.97 22.44
C ALA A 394 -11.15 4.37 21.94
N LEU A 395 -10.02 5.10 22.02
CA LEU A 395 -8.72 4.57 21.59
C LEU A 395 -8.30 3.37 22.41
N GLU A 396 -8.56 3.32 23.72
CA GLU A 396 -8.07 2.23 24.58
C GLU A 396 -8.79 0.91 24.25
N LYS A 397 -10.12 0.94 24.11
CA LYS A 397 -10.91 -0.22 23.65
C LYS A 397 -10.62 -0.61 22.19
N ILE A 398 -10.43 0.37 21.31
CA ILE A 398 -10.07 0.09 19.91
C ILE A 398 -8.66 -0.48 19.84
N TYR A 399 -7.71 0.00 20.65
CA TYR A 399 -6.34 -0.50 20.71
C TYR A 399 -6.27 -1.93 21.25
N GLU A 400 -7.00 -2.26 22.32
CA GLU A 400 -7.09 -3.65 22.81
C GLU A 400 -7.70 -4.58 21.74
N SER A 401 -8.78 -4.15 21.10
CA SER A 401 -9.42 -4.92 20.02
C SER A 401 -8.52 -5.07 18.80
N PHE A 402 -7.78 -4.01 18.43
CA PHE A 402 -6.89 -3.99 17.29
C PHE A 402 -5.64 -4.84 17.56
N SER A 403 -5.05 -4.75 18.76
CA SER A 403 -3.92 -5.59 19.19
C SER A 403 -4.29 -7.07 19.19
N SER A 404 -5.49 -7.42 19.67
CA SER A 404 -6.00 -8.79 19.65
C SER A 404 -6.16 -9.30 18.20
N MET A 405 -6.79 -8.51 17.33
CA MET A 405 -6.98 -8.87 15.92
C MET A 405 -5.65 -9.02 15.17
N MET A 406 -4.69 -8.12 15.41
CA MET A 406 -3.34 -8.20 14.84
C MET A 406 -2.65 -9.50 15.25
N PHE A 407 -2.66 -9.85 16.54
CA PHE A 407 -2.07 -11.08 17.04
C PHE A 407 -2.59 -12.33 16.31
N TRP A 408 -3.91 -12.45 16.13
CA TRP A 408 -4.50 -13.58 15.42
C TRP A 408 -4.12 -13.62 13.93
N TYR A 409 -4.05 -12.46 13.28
CA TYR A 409 -3.59 -12.36 11.91
C TYR A 409 -2.13 -12.85 11.76
N PHE A 410 -1.23 -12.46 12.66
CA PHE A 410 0.18 -12.88 12.60
C PHE A 410 0.40 -14.33 12.99
N LEU A 411 -0.39 -14.83 13.94
CA LEU A 411 -0.41 -16.23 14.27
C LEU A 411 -0.78 -17.03 13.01
N SER A 412 -1.82 -16.61 12.29
CA SER A 412 -2.21 -17.25 11.03
C SER A 412 -1.09 -17.25 9.98
N GLN A 413 -0.34 -16.15 9.82
CA GLN A 413 0.75 -16.04 8.83
C GLN A 413 2.01 -16.85 9.19
N SER A 414 2.19 -17.16 10.48
CA SER A 414 3.37 -17.88 10.98
C SER A 414 3.08 -19.37 11.16
N VAL A 415 1.85 -19.75 11.51
CA VAL A 415 1.45 -21.13 11.80
C VAL A 415 1.77 -22.10 10.66
N SER A 416 1.78 -21.67 9.39
CA SER A 416 2.18 -22.52 8.26
C SER A 416 3.59 -23.12 8.42
N PHE A 417 4.53 -22.38 9.02
CA PHE A 417 5.90 -22.88 9.27
C PHE A 417 5.91 -23.95 10.36
N LEU A 418 5.05 -23.79 11.37
CA LEU A 418 4.88 -24.77 12.44
C LEU A 418 4.17 -26.03 11.93
N ALA A 419 3.13 -25.88 11.12
CA ALA A 419 2.40 -26.98 10.50
C ALA A 419 3.34 -27.83 9.63
N MET A 420 4.21 -27.16 8.88
CA MET A 420 5.25 -27.78 8.07
C MET A 420 6.30 -28.51 8.90
N ALA A 421 6.76 -27.92 10.00
CA ALA A 421 7.65 -28.58 10.96
C ALA A 421 7.04 -29.87 11.50
N LEU A 422 5.78 -29.81 11.96
CA LEU A 422 5.04 -30.98 12.46
C LEU A 422 4.86 -32.04 11.38
N GLY A 423 4.55 -31.62 10.14
CA GLY A 423 4.43 -32.48 8.98
C GLY A 423 5.70 -33.27 8.70
N PHE A 424 6.87 -32.63 8.70
CA PHE A 424 8.15 -33.32 8.51
C PHE A 424 8.57 -34.19 9.68
N TRP A 425 8.35 -33.72 10.91
CA TRP A 425 8.69 -34.49 12.10
C TRP A 425 7.90 -35.79 12.18
N TYR A 426 6.58 -35.69 12.01
CA TYR A 426 5.70 -36.85 12.02
C TYR A 426 5.95 -37.71 10.77
N GLY A 427 5.94 -37.12 9.58
CA GLY A 427 6.16 -37.82 8.32
C GLY A 427 7.50 -38.56 8.26
N GLY A 428 8.58 -37.94 8.72
CA GLY A 428 9.89 -38.57 8.77
C GLY A 428 9.96 -39.75 9.76
N ARG A 429 9.21 -39.70 10.87
CA ARG A 429 9.07 -40.88 11.74
C ARG A 429 8.38 -42.02 11.01
N LEU A 430 7.27 -41.76 10.33
CA LEU A 430 6.51 -42.79 9.61
C LEU A 430 7.33 -43.42 8.47
N ILE A 431 8.12 -42.62 7.77
CA ILE A 431 9.07 -43.12 6.75
C ILE A 431 10.15 -44.00 7.40
N SER A 432 10.68 -43.60 8.56
CA SER A 432 11.68 -44.40 9.26
C SER A 432 11.15 -45.73 9.80
N TYR A 433 9.86 -45.82 10.13
CA TYR A 433 9.21 -47.08 10.53
C TYR A 433 8.78 -47.95 9.34
N TYR A 434 9.06 -47.52 8.10
CA TYR A 434 8.66 -48.20 6.86
C TYR A 434 7.14 -48.35 6.68
N GLU A 435 6.33 -47.59 7.41
CA GLU A 435 4.86 -47.59 7.26
C GLU A 435 4.43 -46.81 6.01
N TYR A 436 5.19 -45.78 5.64
CA TYR A 436 4.94 -44.94 4.47
C TYR A 436 6.12 -44.91 3.49
N THR A 437 5.79 -44.96 2.20
CA THR A 437 6.73 -44.68 1.12
C THR A 437 6.94 -43.16 1.01
N ILE A 438 8.17 -42.73 0.68
CA ILE A 438 8.53 -41.32 0.48
C ILE A 438 7.58 -40.62 -0.50
N THR A 439 7.24 -41.28 -1.62
CA THR A 439 6.29 -40.73 -2.61
C THR A 439 4.92 -40.45 -2.00
N LYS A 440 4.36 -41.39 -1.22
CA LYS A 440 3.05 -41.22 -0.57
C LYS A 440 3.06 -40.06 0.42
N PHE A 441 4.15 -39.92 1.18
CA PHE A 441 4.33 -38.80 2.10
C PHE A 441 4.33 -37.46 1.37
N PHE A 442 5.17 -37.29 0.33
CA PHE A 442 5.23 -36.03 -0.42
C PHE A 442 3.93 -35.71 -1.16
N THR A 443 3.21 -36.70 -1.69
CA THR A 443 1.89 -36.48 -2.30
C THR A 443 0.89 -35.92 -1.29
N MET A 444 0.83 -36.49 -0.08
CA MET A 444 -0.07 -35.99 0.97
C MET A 444 0.38 -34.63 1.49
N PHE A 445 1.68 -34.46 1.72
CA PHE A 445 2.25 -33.22 2.24
C PHE A 445 1.98 -32.03 1.33
N ILE A 446 2.30 -32.15 0.03
CA ILE A 446 2.06 -31.09 -0.96
C ILE A 446 0.56 -30.79 -1.07
N ALA A 447 -0.29 -31.83 -1.10
CA ALA A 447 -1.75 -31.61 -1.15
C ALA A 447 -2.27 -30.81 0.06
N VAL A 448 -1.76 -31.09 1.26
CA VAL A 448 -2.15 -30.36 2.47
C VAL A 448 -1.66 -28.91 2.41
N VAL A 449 -0.39 -28.66 2.05
CA VAL A 449 0.18 -27.30 1.99
C VAL A 449 -0.56 -26.43 0.97
N PHE A 450 -0.82 -26.93 -0.24
CA PHE A 450 -1.57 -26.16 -1.24
C PHE A 450 -3.05 -25.98 -0.86
N SER A 451 -3.64 -26.95 -0.14
CA SER A 451 -5.01 -26.79 0.38
C SER A 451 -5.11 -25.72 1.47
N GLU A 452 -4.05 -25.56 2.28
CA GLU A 452 -3.95 -24.49 3.28
C GLU A 452 -3.92 -23.11 2.63
N GLU A 453 -3.08 -22.91 1.61
CA GLU A 453 -3.02 -21.64 0.88
C GLU A 453 -4.35 -21.31 0.19
N ALA A 454 -4.99 -22.31 -0.43
CA ALA A 454 -6.30 -22.12 -1.07
C ALA A 454 -7.40 -21.79 -0.05
N ALA A 455 -7.39 -22.42 1.13
CA ALA A 455 -8.33 -22.13 2.20
C ALA A 455 -8.11 -20.71 2.76
N ALA A 456 -6.86 -20.30 2.98
CA ALA A 456 -6.54 -18.93 3.40
C ALA A 456 -7.03 -17.89 2.38
N ALA A 457 -6.82 -18.16 1.08
CA ALA A 457 -7.34 -17.31 0.01
C ALA A 457 -8.87 -17.24 0.04
N PHE A 458 -9.56 -18.37 0.24
CA PHE A 458 -11.02 -18.41 0.37
C PHE A 458 -11.52 -17.55 1.54
N PHE A 459 -10.88 -17.66 2.71
CA PHE A 459 -11.27 -16.86 3.89
C PHE A 459 -10.99 -15.37 3.71
N SER A 460 -9.98 -14.99 2.92
CA SER A 460 -9.75 -13.56 2.62
C SER A 460 -10.93 -12.90 1.89
N TYR A 461 -11.70 -13.67 1.09
CA TYR A 461 -12.93 -13.20 0.45
C TYR A 461 -14.15 -13.19 1.38
N THR A 462 -14.04 -13.68 2.61
CA THR A 462 -15.20 -13.73 3.54
C THR A 462 -15.68 -12.33 3.91
N THR A 463 -14.77 -11.37 4.11
CA THR A 463 -15.12 -9.98 4.45
C THR A 463 -15.89 -9.30 3.31
N SER A 464 -15.53 -9.57 2.06
CA SER A 464 -16.26 -9.03 0.90
C SER A 464 -17.65 -9.66 0.79
N LEU A 465 -17.80 -10.96 1.04
CA LEU A 465 -19.09 -11.66 1.09
C LEU A 465 -20.02 -11.11 2.19
N ILE A 466 -19.47 -10.80 3.37
CA ILE A 466 -20.26 -10.19 4.46
C ILE A 466 -20.69 -8.77 4.06
N ARG A 467 -19.81 -7.99 3.43
CA ARG A 467 -20.16 -6.64 2.97
C ARG A 467 -21.23 -6.65 1.87
N THR A 468 -21.16 -7.58 0.91
CA THR A 468 -22.18 -7.66 -0.15
C THR A 468 -23.54 -8.11 0.39
N THR A 469 -23.58 -9.06 1.33
CA THR A 469 -24.84 -9.47 1.99
C THR A 469 -25.43 -8.36 2.85
N THR A 470 -24.59 -7.58 3.53
CA THR A 470 -25.04 -6.41 4.30
C THR A 470 -25.52 -5.27 3.40
N ALA A 471 -24.93 -5.09 2.21
CA ALA A 471 -25.34 -4.07 1.25
C ALA A 471 -26.58 -4.50 0.43
N ALA A 472 -26.88 -5.79 0.37
CA ALA A 472 -28.06 -6.35 -0.30
C ALA A 472 -29.32 -6.39 0.59
N ASN A 473 -29.14 -6.29 1.92
CA ASN A 473 -30.21 -6.15 2.91
C ASN A 473 -30.42 -4.67 3.25
#